data_AF-A0A9K3PL98-F1
#
_entry.id   AF-A0A9K3PL98-F1
#
_cell.length_a   1.000
_cell.length_b   1.000
_cell.length_c   1.000
_cell.angle_alpha   90.00
_cell.angle_beta   90.00
_cell.angle_gamma   90.00
#
_symmetry.space_group_name_H-M   'P 1'
#
loop_
_entity.id
_entity.type
_entity.pdbx_description
1 polymer ?
#
loop_
_entity_poly.entity_id
_entity_poly.type
_entity_poly.pdbx_seq_one_letter_code
_entity_poly.pdbx_strand_id
1 'polypeptide(L)'
;MSSRTMFVQNYETRLNKEKTMTEQPVLKQARPKGSNGGTRNKSRNERILSGGSMKDSSRQKAAWSLCSIAGHRVGRNCPVVKEHKAQVIGHRETSIFAHRLGNPEHHLVQRADKSTRENIKQWVTSPQEIPDGCKHMVLKRCFFPAKDGASFDFNIVEVHLLDEPGRKMTGFCNAYYPAHKIRTWIEGSCRLGRAKHLLSALGEPDPMLSQEMYDFPDSPGASEM
;
A
#
# COMPACT_ATOMS: atom_id res chain seq x y z
N MET A 1 47.77 -25.92 -42.90
CA MET A 1 47.32 -24.60 -42.39
C MET A 1 47.70 -23.56 -43.42
N SER A 2 46.88 -22.61 -43.89
CA SER A 2 45.44 -22.48 -44.07
C SER A 2 45.29 -21.34 -45.09
N SER A 3 44.47 -21.55 -46.12
CA SER A 3 44.22 -20.64 -47.23
C SER A 3 43.66 -19.29 -46.79
N ARG A 4 44.31 -18.17 -47.15
CA ARG A 4 43.66 -16.84 -47.23
C ARG A 4 44.53 -15.79 -47.92
N THR A 5 44.95 -16.09 -49.14
CA THR A 5 45.51 -15.10 -50.09
C THR A 5 45.05 -15.48 -51.48
N MET A 6 43.90 -14.96 -51.90
CA MET A 6 43.53 -14.69 -53.30
C MET A 6 42.32 -13.75 -53.34
N PHE A 7 42.34 -12.81 -54.28
CA PHE A 7 41.29 -11.84 -54.66
C PHE A 7 41.25 -10.50 -53.93
N VAL A 8 42.35 -9.76 -54.11
CA VAL A 8 42.33 -8.32 -54.45
C VAL A 8 41.64 -8.14 -55.83
N GLN A 9 41.03 -6.97 -56.05
CA GLN A 9 40.49 -6.41 -57.33
C GLN A 9 39.07 -6.80 -57.78
N ASN A 10 38.35 -5.77 -58.29
CA ASN A 10 36.97 -5.70 -58.80
C ASN A 10 35.92 -5.40 -57.71
N TYR A 11 35.44 -4.17 -57.50
CA TYR A 11 34.44 -3.56 -58.39
C TYR A 11 34.17 -2.07 -58.09
N GLU A 12 35.18 -1.28 -57.70
CA GLU A 12 35.13 0.14 -58.07
C GLU A 12 35.29 0.21 -59.60
N THR A 13 34.44 0.98 -60.28
CA THR A 13 34.41 1.19 -61.75
C THR A 13 33.50 0.25 -62.57
N ARG A 14 32.20 0.27 -62.28
CA ARG A 14 31.17 0.30 -63.35
C ARG A 14 30.36 1.58 -63.13
N LEU A 15 30.69 2.65 -63.86
CA LEU A 15 29.92 3.06 -65.06
C LEU A 15 28.45 3.26 -64.66
N ASN A 16 28.00 4.46 -64.27
CA ASN A 16 27.90 5.67 -65.09
C ASN A 16 27.15 5.38 -66.42
N LYS A 17 25.98 6.03 -66.59
CA LYS A 17 24.86 5.82 -67.55
C LYS A 17 23.78 4.90 -66.96
N GLU A 18 22.55 5.32 -66.68
CA GLU A 18 21.70 6.26 -67.41
C GLU A 18 20.90 7.20 -66.50
N LYS A 19 20.92 8.47 -66.89
CA LYS A 19 19.91 9.48 -66.60
C LYS A 19 18.76 9.29 -67.59
N THR A 20 17.51 9.38 -67.12
CA THR A 20 16.45 10.22 -67.73
C THR A 20 15.24 10.25 -66.78
N MET A 21 14.99 11.40 -66.16
CA MET A 21 13.86 12.29 -66.46
C MET A 21 12.52 11.80 -65.90
N THR A 22 12.08 12.39 -64.79
CA THR A 22 10.79 13.10 -64.80
C THR A 22 10.83 14.23 -63.77
N GLU A 23 10.49 15.41 -64.27
CA GLU A 23 10.44 16.70 -63.58
C GLU A 23 9.38 16.72 -62.48
N GLN A 24 9.67 17.40 -61.36
CA GLN A 24 8.64 18.12 -60.62
C GLN A 24 9.17 19.48 -60.11
N PRO A 25 8.34 20.53 -60.16
CA PRO A 25 8.80 21.91 -60.13
C PRO A 25 9.17 22.41 -58.73
N VAL A 26 10.23 23.23 -58.71
CA VAL A 26 10.61 24.11 -57.61
C VAL A 26 9.50 25.15 -57.43
N LEU A 27 8.71 25.02 -56.37
CA LEU A 27 7.87 26.10 -55.86
C LEU A 27 8.48 26.71 -54.60
N LYS A 28 8.84 27.97 -54.80
CA LYS A 28 9.31 29.02 -53.89
C LYS A 28 8.91 28.83 -52.42
N GLN A 29 9.91 28.98 -51.57
CA GLN A 29 9.76 29.33 -50.15
C GLN A 29 8.81 30.52 -50.00
N ALA A 30 7.70 30.30 -49.30
CA ALA A 30 6.98 31.34 -48.61
C ALA A 30 7.28 31.19 -47.11
N ARG A 31 8.00 32.15 -46.53
CA ARG A 31 7.97 32.37 -45.07
C ARG A 31 6.63 33.01 -44.71
N PRO A 32 5.87 32.48 -43.74
CA PRO A 32 4.96 33.31 -42.98
C PRO A 32 5.60 33.71 -41.65
N LYS A 33 5.47 35.02 -41.43
CA LYS A 33 5.62 35.79 -40.19
C LYS A 33 5.02 35.08 -38.98
N GLY A 34 5.62 35.36 -37.81
CA GLY A 34 5.20 34.81 -36.53
C GLY A 34 3.71 34.97 -36.23
N SER A 35 3.18 33.99 -35.52
CA SER A 35 1.90 34.08 -34.84
C SER A 35 2.02 33.38 -33.49
N ASN A 36 1.91 34.19 -32.45
CA ASN A 36 1.51 33.92 -31.07
C ASN A 36 1.22 32.46 -30.69
N GLY A 37 1.78 32.07 -29.54
CA GLY A 37 1.47 30.84 -28.83
C GLY A 37 -0.04 30.72 -28.54
N GLY A 38 -0.74 30.03 -29.43
CA GLY A 38 -2.02 29.42 -29.14
C GLY A 38 -1.76 27.95 -28.82
N THR A 39 -2.07 27.52 -27.59
CA THR A 39 -2.15 26.11 -27.23
C THR A 39 -3.15 25.42 -28.15
N ARG A 40 -2.65 24.73 -29.18
CA ARG A 40 -3.45 23.82 -30.02
C ARG A 40 -3.99 22.72 -29.13
N ASN A 41 -5.31 22.71 -28.92
CA ASN A 41 -5.97 21.60 -28.26
C ASN A 41 -5.82 20.35 -29.13
N LYS A 42 -4.97 19.43 -28.68
CA LYS A 42 -4.78 18.12 -29.32
C LYS A 42 -6.12 17.40 -29.44
N SER A 43 -6.38 16.87 -30.62
CA SER A 43 -7.56 16.03 -30.87
C SER A 43 -7.53 14.81 -29.94
N ARG A 44 -8.68 14.18 -29.70
CA ARG A 44 -8.79 13.01 -28.81
C ARG A 44 -7.86 11.87 -29.27
N ASN A 45 -7.70 11.68 -30.59
CA ASN A 45 -6.81 10.67 -31.15
C ASN A 45 -5.33 11.06 -31.06
N GLU A 46 -4.97 12.34 -31.22
CA GLU A 46 -3.59 12.82 -31.01
C GLU A 46 -3.16 12.69 -29.55
N ARG A 47 -4.09 12.83 -28.59
CA ARG A 47 -3.79 12.61 -27.16
C ARG A 47 -3.46 11.15 -26.85
N ILE A 48 -4.06 10.21 -27.56
CA ILE A 48 -3.84 8.77 -27.39
C ILE A 48 -2.49 8.35 -27.98
N LEU A 49 -2.11 8.91 -29.15
CA LEU A 49 -0.87 8.52 -29.84
C LEU A 49 0.37 9.29 -29.36
N SER A 50 0.26 10.56 -28.96
CA SER A 50 1.39 11.36 -28.47
C SER A 50 1.60 11.31 -26.95
N GLY A 51 0.73 10.60 -26.22
CA GLY A 51 0.77 10.50 -24.75
C GLY A 51 1.54 9.28 -24.22
N GLY A 52 2.14 8.49 -25.10
CA GLY A 52 2.91 7.28 -24.77
C GLY A 52 4.30 7.56 -24.17
N SER A 53 4.41 8.51 -23.24
CA SER A 53 5.45 8.35 -22.23
C SER A 53 4.95 7.25 -21.31
N MET A 54 5.60 6.09 -21.29
CA MET A 54 5.42 5.03 -20.29
C MET A 54 5.80 5.56 -18.90
N LYS A 55 5.05 6.55 -18.40
CA LYS A 55 5.14 7.05 -17.04
C LYS A 55 4.13 6.28 -16.20
N ASP A 56 4.70 5.50 -15.29
CA ASP A 56 4.09 4.98 -14.09
C ASP A 56 3.25 3.68 -14.19
N SER A 57 3.82 2.62 -14.78
CA SER A 57 3.41 1.25 -14.41
C SER A 57 3.56 0.99 -12.90
N SER A 58 4.48 1.70 -12.24
CA SER A 58 4.68 1.70 -10.79
C SER A 58 3.54 2.38 -10.01
N ARG A 59 2.93 3.48 -10.51
CA ARG A 59 1.75 4.07 -9.84
C ARG A 59 0.48 3.24 -10.06
N GLN A 60 0.36 2.58 -11.21
CA GLN A 60 -0.77 1.67 -11.44
C GLN A 60 -0.74 0.46 -10.50
N LYS A 61 0.45 -0.11 -10.23
CA LYS A 61 0.59 -1.20 -9.24
C LYS A 61 0.15 -0.81 -7.83
N ALA A 62 0.41 0.43 -7.40
CA ALA A 62 -0.04 0.90 -6.08
C ALA A 62 -1.57 1.05 -5.96
N ALA A 63 -2.27 1.28 -7.08
CA ALA A 63 -3.72 1.39 -7.09
C ALA A 63 -4.43 0.03 -6.95
N TRP A 64 -3.80 -1.07 -7.38
CA TRP A 64 -4.42 -2.41 -7.45
C TRP A 64 -4.05 -3.34 -6.28
N SER A 65 -3.22 -2.91 -5.33
CA SER A 65 -2.72 -3.85 -4.32
C SER A 65 -3.81 -4.33 -3.35
N LEU A 66 -4.69 -3.45 -2.88
CA LEU A 66 -5.72 -3.85 -1.90
C LEU A 66 -6.95 -4.50 -2.52
N CYS A 67 -7.31 -4.20 -3.77
CA CYS A 67 -8.50 -4.77 -4.40
C CYS A 67 -8.31 -4.95 -5.90
N SER A 68 -8.93 -5.98 -6.46
CA SER A 68 -8.80 -6.39 -7.86
C SER A 68 -9.54 -5.51 -8.87
N ILE A 69 -10.21 -4.43 -8.44
CA ILE A 69 -10.98 -3.56 -9.34
C ILE A 69 -10.01 -2.64 -10.10
N ALA A 70 -9.95 -2.80 -11.43
CA ALA A 70 -9.08 -2.01 -12.29
C ALA A 70 -9.39 -0.50 -12.19
N GLY A 71 -8.34 0.31 -12.01
CA GLY A 71 -8.43 1.77 -11.90
C GLY A 71 -9.04 2.27 -10.59
N HIS A 72 -9.44 1.36 -9.69
CA HIS A 72 -9.93 1.71 -8.37
C HIS A 72 -8.79 2.22 -7.50
N ARG A 73 -9.05 3.24 -6.69
CA ARG A 73 -8.10 3.73 -5.68
C ARG A 73 -8.57 3.33 -4.30
N VAL A 74 -7.64 2.83 -3.50
CA VAL A 74 -7.86 2.51 -2.09
C VAL A 74 -8.37 3.75 -1.36
N GLY A 75 -9.57 3.65 -0.81
CA GLY A 75 -10.27 4.73 -0.13
C GLY A 75 -11.64 4.28 0.38
N ARG A 76 -12.48 5.22 0.82
CA ARG A 76 -13.78 4.93 1.45
C ARG A 76 -14.74 4.09 0.60
N ASN A 77 -14.56 4.10 -0.72
CA ASN A 77 -15.42 3.36 -1.65
C ASN A 77 -14.89 1.97 -2.02
N CYS A 78 -13.75 1.55 -1.49
CA CYS A 78 -13.17 0.24 -1.76
C CYS A 78 -14.03 -0.89 -1.17
N PRO A 79 -14.31 -1.98 -1.93
CA PRO A 79 -15.11 -3.10 -1.42
C PRO A 79 -14.53 -3.71 -0.16
N VAL A 80 -13.20 -3.86 -0.08
CA VAL A 80 -12.51 -4.39 1.11
C VAL A 80 -12.72 -3.46 2.31
N VAL A 81 -12.57 -2.14 2.11
CA VAL A 81 -12.81 -1.13 3.14
C VAL A 81 -14.25 -1.19 3.64
N LYS A 82 -15.22 -1.31 2.73
CA LYS A 82 -16.65 -1.41 3.04
C LYS A 82 -17.02 -2.72 3.76
N GLU A 83 -16.52 -3.86 3.27
CA GLU A 83 -16.74 -5.18 3.88
C GLU A 83 -16.32 -5.16 5.35
N HIS A 84 -15.14 -4.60 5.62
CA HIS A 84 -14.60 -4.57 6.96
C HIS A 84 -15.11 -3.41 7.83
N LYS A 85 -15.90 -2.48 7.26
CA LYS A 85 -16.30 -1.20 7.87
C LYS A 85 -15.10 -0.46 8.47
N ALA A 86 -14.01 -0.42 7.71
CA ALA A 86 -12.72 0.10 8.16
C ALA A 86 -12.41 1.45 7.50
N GLN A 87 -11.41 2.15 8.01
CA GLN A 87 -10.75 3.26 7.36
C GLN A 87 -9.33 2.88 6.97
N VAL A 88 -8.87 3.41 5.84
CA VAL A 88 -7.48 3.23 5.39
C VAL A 88 -6.62 4.22 6.15
N ILE A 89 -5.59 3.73 6.84
CA ILE A 89 -4.62 4.59 7.52
C ILE A 89 -3.63 5.10 6.49
N GLY A 90 -3.53 6.43 6.38
CA GLY A 90 -2.63 7.06 5.42
C GLY A 90 -1.17 6.74 5.73
N HIS A 91 -0.33 6.63 4.69
CA HIS A 91 1.11 6.37 4.85
C HIS A 91 1.80 7.34 5.83
N ARG A 92 1.42 8.62 5.79
CA ARG A 92 1.94 9.66 6.69
C ARG A 92 1.50 9.50 8.15
N GLU A 93 0.32 8.93 8.36
CA GLU A 93 -0.28 8.73 9.68
C GLU A 93 0.11 7.40 10.30
N THR A 94 0.59 6.46 9.47
CA THR A 94 0.83 5.07 9.86
C THR A 94 1.81 4.94 11.03
N SER A 95 2.85 5.77 11.10
CA SER A 95 3.80 5.76 12.22
C SER A 95 3.15 6.24 13.53
N ILE A 96 2.42 7.36 13.46
CA ILE A 96 1.72 7.92 14.63
C ILE A 96 0.67 6.92 15.13
N PHE A 97 -0.08 6.32 14.21
CA PHE A 97 -1.05 5.28 14.50
C PHE A 97 -0.40 4.08 15.20
N ALA A 98 0.76 3.61 14.72
CA ALA A 98 1.45 2.47 15.30
C ALA A 98 1.90 2.71 16.75
N HIS A 99 2.32 3.93 17.09
CA HIS A 99 2.68 4.30 18.47
C HIS A 99 1.47 4.40 19.40
N ARG A 100 0.30 4.75 18.87
CA ARG A 100 -0.95 4.85 19.64
C ARG A 100 -1.70 3.53 19.75
N LEU A 101 -1.32 2.52 18.97
CA LEU A 101 -2.00 1.23 18.97
C LEU A 101 -1.98 0.58 20.35
N GLY A 102 -3.16 0.13 20.80
CA GLY A 102 -3.36 -0.39 22.14
C GLY A 102 -3.69 0.68 23.17
N ASN A 103 -3.34 1.96 22.96
CA ASN A 103 -3.63 3.00 23.94
C ASN A 103 -5.16 3.28 23.99
N PRO A 104 -5.79 3.08 25.17
CA PRO A 104 -7.22 3.29 25.36
C PRO A 104 -7.67 4.77 25.23
N GLU A 105 -6.76 5.74 25.36
CA GLU A 105 -7.02 7.16 25.10
C GLU A 105 -7.24 7.49 23.61
N HIS A 106 -6.81 6.58 22.72
CA HIS A 106 -6.83 6.80 21.27
C HIS A 106 -7.71 5.80 20.53
N HIS A 107 -7.97 4.63 21.10
CA HIS A 107 -8.75 3.57 20.48
C HIS A 107 -9.64 2.89 21.50
N LEU A 108 -10.78 2.39 21.06
CA LEU A 108 -11.61 1.53 21.89
C LEU A 108 -10.85 0.26 22.28
N VAL A 109 -10.55 0.12 23.56
CA VAL A 109 -10.07 -1.11 24.18
C VAL A 109 -11.23 -1.73 24.93
N GLN A 110 -11.45 -3.03 24.78
CA GLN A 110 -12.62 -3.72 25.32
C GLN A 110 -12.20 -4.88 26.22
N ARG A 111 -13.08 -5.26 27.15
CA ARG A 111 -12.97 -6.56 27.82
C ARG A 111 -13.47 -7.64 26.87
N ALA A 112 -12.66 -8.67 26.64
CA ALA A 112 -13.07 -9.80 25.81
C ALA A 112 -14.21 -10.59 26.49
N ASP A 113 -15.27 -10.85 25.74
CA ASP A 113 -16.33 -11.79 26.12
C ASP A 113 -15.77 -13.22 26.30
N LYS A 114 -16.58 -14.14 26.84
CA LYS A 114 -16.13 -15.50 27.16
C LYS A 114 -15.57 -16.24 25.93
N SER A 115 -16.26 -16.17 24.79
CA SER A 115 -15.87 -16.86 23.55
C SER A 115 -14.58 -16.29 22.98
N THR A 116 -14.49 -14.96 22.90
CA THR A 116 -13.30 -14.24 22.44
C THR A 116 -12.11 -14.54 23.36
N ARG A 117 -12.33 -14.62 24.68
CA ARG A 117 -11.28 -14.96 25.65
C ARG A 117 -10.76 -16.39 25.47
N GLU A 118 -11.64 -17.35 25.18
CA GLU A 118 -11.23 -18.73 24.86
C GLU A 118 -10.39 -18.78 23.58
N ASN A 119 -10.79 -18.05 22.53
CA ASN A 119 -10.01 -17.94 21.30
C ASN A 119 -8.63 -17.30 21.54
N ILE A 120 -8.58 -16.21 22.32
CA ILE A 120 -7.32 -15.57 22.69
C ILE A 120 -6.44 -16.54 23.50
N LYS A 121 -7.00 -17.28 24.45
CA LYS A 121 -6.25 -18.30 25.21
C LYS A 121 -5.65 -19.37 24.31
N GLN A 122 -6.44 -19.90 23.38
CA GLN A 122 -5.96 -20.88 22.41
C GLN A 122 -4.83 -20.31 21.55
N TRP A 123 -4.94 -19.04 21.13
CA TRP A 123 -3.86 -18.36 20.42
C TRP A 123 -2.61 -18.19 21.29
N VAL A 124 -2.74 -17.77 22.55
CA VAL A 124 -1.60 -17.60 23.47
C VAL A 124 -0.85 -18.91 23.67
N THR A 125 -1.54 -20.06 23.65
CA THR A 125 -0.87 -21.37 23.75
C THR A 125 -0.07 -21.77 22.50
N SER A 126 -0.35 -21.16 21.35
CA SER A 126 0.39 -21.39 20.11
C SER A 126 0.50 -20.07 19.32
N PRO A 127 1.31 -19.12 19.79
CA PRO A 127 1.41 -17.80 19.16
C PRO A 127 1.95 -17.95 17.74
N GLN A 128 1.18 -17.51 16.77
CA GLN A 128 1.63 -17.47 15.38
C GLN A 128 2.38 -16.16 15.12
N GLU A 129 3.35 -16.19 14.22
CA GLU A 129 3.91 -14.96 13.66
C GLU A 129 3.00 -14.39 12.57
N ILE A 130 3.19 -13.11 12.25
CA ILE A 130 2.51 -12.51 11.10
C ILE A 130 3.22 -13.06 9.84
N PRO A 131 2.52 -13.77 8.94
CA PRO A 131 3.15 -14.38 7.77
C PRO A 131 3.78 -13.33 6.84
N ASP A 132 4.94 -13.63 6.27
CA ASP A 132 5.63 -12.74 5.30
C ASP A 132 4.77 -12.42 4.06
N GLY A 133 3.87 -13.34 3.71
CA GLY A 133 2.89 -13.19 2.65
C GLY A 133 1.82 -12.11 2.91
N CYS A 134 1.68 -11.63 4.15
CA CYS A 134 0.71 -10.60 4.51
C CYS A 134 1.02 -9.28 3.80
N LYS A 135 0.06 -8.82 2.99
CA LYS A 135 0.13 -7.58 2.22
C LYS A 135 -0.71 -6.48 2.84
N HIS A 136 -1.87 -6.82 3.41
CA HIS A 136 -2.72 -5.86 4.09
C HIS A 136 -3.20 -6.40 5.43
N MET A 137 -3.50 -5.50 6.35
CA MET A 137 -3.94 -5.85 7.68
C MET A 137 -5.15 -4.99 8.04
N VAL A 138 -6.21 -5.63 8.53
CA VAL A 138 -7.38 -4.96 9.07
C VAL A 138 -7.40 -5.16 10.57
N LEU A 139 -7.28 -4.10 11.34
CA LEU A 139 -7.44 -4.12 12.80
C LEU A 139 -8.92 -4.04 13.13
N LYS A 140 -9.47 -5.03 13.85
CA LYS A 140 -10.92 -5.14 14.10
C LYS A 140 -11.29 -4.66 15.49
N ARG A 141 -10.64 -5.21 16.52
CA ARG A 141 -10.93 -4.93 17.93
C ARG A 141 -9.63 -4.93 18.71
N CYS A 142 -9.59 -4.19 19.81
CA CYS A 142 -8.48 -4.21 20.75
C CYS A 142 -9.01 -4.62 22.13
N PHE A 143 -8.27 -5.48 22.81
CA PHE A 143 -8.65 -6.06 24.08
C PHE A 143 -7.57 -5.83 25.13
N PHE A 144 -8.03 -5.52 26.33
CA PHE A 144 -7.18 -5.43 27.50
C PHE A 144 -6.56 -6.82 27.80
N PRO A 145 -5.24 -6.92 28.00
CA PRO A 145 -4.60 -8.15 28.40
C PRO A 145 -4.91 -8.39 29.87
N ALA A 146 -5.22 -9.62 30.25
CA ALA A 146 -5.57 -9.96 31.63
C ALA A 146 -4.39 -9.88 32.64
N LYS A 147 -3.36 -9.07 32.40
CA LYS A 147 -2.20 -8.90 33.27
C LYS A 147 -2.12 -7.48 33.80
N ASP A 148 -2.23 -7.35 35.12
CA ASP A 148 -2.05 -6.09 35.84
C ASP A 148 -0.64 -5.53 35.61
N GLY A 149 -0.55 -4.20 35.44
CA GLY A 149 0.73 -3.49 35.24
C GLY A 149 1.38 -3.64 33.86
N ALA A 150 0.68 -4.27 32.89
CA ALA A 150 1.20 -4.38 31.53
C ALA A 150 1.03 -3.06 30.75
N SER A 151 2.09 -2.65 30.05
CA SER A 151 2.03 -1.58 29.02
C SER A 151 0.91 -1.86 28.01
N PHE A 152 0.31 -0.81 27.45
CA PHE A 152 -0.67 -0.91 26.35
C PHE A 152 -0.15 -1.71 25.14
N ASP A 153 1.18 -1.87 25.02
CA ASP A 153 1.86 -2.71 24.03
C ASP A 153 1.52 -4.19 24.11
N PHE A 154 0.99 -4.64 25.24
CA PHE A 154 0.54 -6.01 25.46
C PHE A 154 -0.94 -6.22 25.16
N ASN A 155 -1.68 -5.14 24.85
CA ASN A 155 -3.08 -5.25 24.46
C ASN A 155 -3.22 -6.13 23.23
N ILE A 156 -4.20 -7.01 23.28
CA ILE A 156 -4.42 -8.00 22.23
C ILE A 156 -5.32 -7.38 21.18
N VAL A 157 -4.85 -7.31 19.95
CA VAL A 157 -5.60 -6.79 18.81
C VAL A 157 -6.04 -7.97 17.96
N GLU A 158 -7.33 -8.03 17.68
CA GLU A 158 -7.88 -8.92 16.65
C GLU A 158 -7.64 -8.30 15.28
N VAL A 159 -7.08 -9.09 14.39
CA VAL A 159 -6.72 -8.67 13.03
C VAL A 159 -7.23 -9.66 11.99
N HIS A 160 -7.56 -9.14 10.81
CA HIS A 160 -7.69 -9.94 9.59
C HIS A 160 -6.47 -9.69 8.73
N LEU A 161 -5.73 -10.76 8.45
CA LEU A 161 -4.59 -10.71 7.54
C LEU A 161 -5.08 -10.94 6.12
N LEU A 162 -4.65 -10.07 5.22
CA LEU A 162 -5.02 -10.12 3.81
C LEU A 162 -3.80 -10.29 2.91
N ASP A 163 -3.96 -11.12 1.89
CA ASP A 163 -3.01 -11.26 0.77
C ASP A 163 -3.31 -10.22 -0.32
N GLU A 164 -2.64 -10.33 -1.48
CA GLU A 164 -3.04 -9.59 -2.69
C GLU A 164 -4.07 -10.41 -3.51
N PRO A 165 -5.19 -9.81 -3.95
CA PRO A 165 -5.57 -8.39 -3.87
C PRO A 165 -6.63 -8.14 -2.78
N GLY A 166 -6.27 -8.35 -1.51
CA GLY A 166 -7.12 -8.11 -0.34
C GLY A 166 -7.96 -9.31 0.11
N ARG A 167 -7.60 -10.55 -0.24
CA ARG A 167 -8.36 -11.73 0.22
C ARG A 167 -7.87 -12.16 1.60
N LYS A 168 -8.79 -12.70 2.41
CA LYS A 168 -8.45 -13.26 3.72
C LYS A 168 -7.46 -14.42 3.54
N MET A 169 -6.35 -14.36 4.27
CA MET A 169 -5.36 -15.43 4.27
C MET A 169 -5.96 -16.69 4.91
N THR A 170 -5.90 -17.82 4.20
CA THR A 170 -6.39 -19.11 4.71
C THR A 170 -5.66 -19.50 5.98
N GLY A 171 -6.41 -19.87 7.03
CA GLY A 171 -5.85 -20.22 8.34
C GLY A 171 -5.58 -19.04 9.27
N PHE A 172 -5.78 -17.79 8.82
CA PHE A 172 -5.55 -16.57 9.60
C PHE A 172 -6.80 -15.66 9.70
N CYS A 173 -8.00 -16.24 9.56
CA CYS A 173 -9.25 -15.54 9.77
C CYS A 173 -9.46 -15.32 11.28
N ASN A 174 -9.47 -14.05 11.72
CA ASN A 174 -9.51 -13.63 13.14
C ASN A 174 -8.26 -14.04 13.94
N ALA A 175 -7.08 -13.58 13.50
CA ALA A 175 -5.85 -13.76 14.25
C ALA A 175 -5.76 -12.72 15.39
N TYR A 176 -5.09 -13.10 16.47
CA TYR A 176 -4.86 -12.20 17.62
C TYR A 176 -3.37 -11.89 17.68
N TYR A 177 -2.99 -10.65 17.95
CA TYR A 177 -1.59 -10.29 18.17
C TYR A 177 -1.50 -9.19 19.24
N PRO A 178 -0.46 -9.20 20.08
CA PRO A 178 -0.20 -8.06 20.94
C PRO A 178 0.15 -6.82 20.10
N ALA A 179 -0.23 -5.64 20.58
CA ALA A 179 -0.07 -4.37 19.88
C ALA A 179 1.37 -4.12 19.42
N HIS A 180 2.39 -4.49 20.21
CA HIS A 180 3.79 -4.33 19.81
C HIS A 180 4.17 -5.15 18.57
N LYS A 181 3.62 -6.37 18.38
CA LYS A 181 3.90 -7.18 17.18
C LYS A 181 3.33 -6.51 15.93
N ILE A 182 2.14 -5.93 16.04
CA ILE A 182 1.53 -5.17 14.94
C ILE A 182 2.33 -3.90 14.66
N ARG A 183 2.78 -3.18 15.69
CA ARG A 183 3.66 -2.02 15.55
C ARG A 183 4.93 -2.39 14.77
N THR A 184 5.63 -3.46 15.16
CA THR A 184 6.82 -3.96 14.46
C THR A 184 6.51 -4.29 12.99
N TRP A 185 5.38 -4.94 12.73
CA TRP A 185 4.96 -5.20 11.34
C TRP A 185 4.72 -3.91 10.58
N ILE A 186 3.98 -2.95 11.13
CA ILE A 186 3.70 -1.65 10.50
C ILE A 186 5.00 -0.93 10.16
N GLU A 187 5.94 -0.86 11.11
CA GLU A 187 7.22 -0.20 10.93
C GLU A 187 8.10 -0.89 9.88
N GLY A 188 8.07 -2.22 9.79
CA GLY A 188 8.81 -2.97 8.76
C GLY A 188 8.13 -3.00 7.39
N SER A 189 6.79 -2.94 7.35
CA SER A 189 5.99 -3.22 6.15
C SER A 189 5.45 -1.97 5.46
N CYS A 190 5.13 -0.92 6.20
CA CYS A 190 4.45 0.27 5.68
C CYS A 190 5.38 1.46 5.44
N ARG A 191 6.70 1.34 5.68
CA ARG A 191 7.66 2.41 5.35
C ARG A 191 7.87 2.54 3.83
N LEU A 192 8.00 3.80 3.39
CA LEU A 192 8.41 4.30 2.07
C LEU A 192 8.12 3.39 0.86
N GLY A 193 7.00 3.64 0.17
CA GLY A 193 6.77 3.15 -1.21
C GLY A 193 6.34 1.68 -1.36
N ARG A 194 6.13 0.95 -0.26
CA ARG A 194 5.58 -0.41 -0.30
C ARG A 194 4.05 -0.39 -0.42
N ALA A 195 3.50 -1.28 -1.25
CA ALA A 195 2.07 -1.35 -1.60
C ALA A 195 1.18 -1.96 -0.50
N LYS A 196 1.68 -2.08 0.74
CA LYS A 196 0.98 -2.67 1.87
C LYS A 196 0.06 -1.65 2.53
N HIS A 197 -1.14 -2.08 2.90
CA HIS A 197 -2.17 -1.18 3.43
C HIS A 197 -2.55 -1.59 4.84
N LEU A 198 -2.65 -0.61 5.73
CA LEU A 198 -3.19 -0.78 7.07
C LEU A 198 -4.62 -0.21 7.08
N LEU A 199 -5.57 -1.02 7.53
CA LEU A 199 -6.95 -0.64 7.72
C LEU A 199 -7.29 -0.73 9.21
N SER A 200 -8.01 0.26 9.73
CA SER A 200 -8.51 0.25 11.09
C SER A 200 -10.04 0.27 11.10
N ALA A 201 -10.63 -0.70 11.77
CA ALA A 201 -12.03 -0.70 12.21
C ALA A 201 -12.12 -0.60 13.74
N LEU A 202 -11.03 -0.16 14.40
CA LEU A 202 -11.04 0.12 15.83
C LEU A 202 -12.05 1.22 16.11
N GLY A 203 -12.84 1.05 17.17
CA GLY A 203 -13.78 2.06 17.62
C GLY A 203 -13.09 3.28 18.21
N GLU A 204 -13.87 4.34 18.40
CA GLU A 204 -13.46 5.54 19.13
C GLU A 204 -13.17 5.20 20.60
N PRO A 205 -12.20 5.88 21.23
CA PRO A 205 -11.86 5.66 22.63
C PRO A 205 -13.07 5.85 23.55
N ASP A 206 -13.13 5.06 24.61
CA ASP A 206 -14.14 5.16 25.68
C ASP A 206 -13.42 5.53 26.98
N PRO A 207 -13.41 6.82 27.37
CA PRO A 207 -12.68 7.28 28.55
C PRO A 207 -13.10 6.58 29.84
N MET A 208 -14.38 6.24 29.99
CA MET A 208 -14.89 5.61 31.21
C MET A 208 -14.40 4.17 31.32
N LEU A 209 -14.50 3.40 30.22
CA LEU A 209 -14.01 2.03 30.19
C LEU A 209 -12.48 1.98 30.34
N SER A 210 -11.79 2.94 29.75
CA SER A 210 -10.34 3.12 29.89
C SER A 210 -9.96 3.33 31.35
N GLN A 211 -10.66 4.23 32.03
CA GLN A 211 -10.47 4.48 33.45
C GLN A 211 -10.72 3.23 34.29
N GLU A 212 -11.82 2.49 34.07
CA GLU A 212 -12.11 1.26 34.81
C GLU A 212 -11.06 0.13 34.60
N MET A 213 -10.43 0.07 33.42
CA MET A 213 -9.47 -0.98 33.09
C MET A 213 -8.03 -0.66 33.52
N TYR A 214 -7.69 0.63 33.66
CA TYR A 214 -6.31 1.07 33.90
C TYR A 214 -6.15 2.00 35.09
N ASP A 215 -7.21 2.36 35.82
CA ASP A 215 -7.09 2.91 37.16
C ASP A 215 -6.39 1.85 38.02
N PHE A 216 -5.09 2.04 38.18
CA PHE A 216 -4.35 1.45 39.27
C PHE A 216 -5.05 1.91 40.55
N PRO A 217 -5.36 1.02 41.51
CA PRO A 217 -5.73 1.51 42.84
C PRO A 217 -4.61 2.45 43.27
N ASP A 218 -4.97 3.70 43.59
CA ASP A 218 -4.05 4.66 44.19
C ASP A 218 -3.25 3.90 45.24
N SER A 219 -1.92 3.96 45.12
CA SER A 219 -1.02 3.25 46.03
C SER A 219 -1.50 3.43 47.47
N PRO A 220 -1.74 2.36 48.23
CA PRO A 220 -2.17 2.50 49.62
C PRO A 220 -0.99 3.08 50.42
N GLY A 221 -0.92 4.41 50.53
CA GLY A 221 0.20 5.07 51.19
C GLY A 221 0.21 6.59 51.21
N ALA A 222 -0.88 7.29 50.90
CA ALA A 222 -0.90 8.77 50.92
C ALA A 222 -2.05 9.39 51.74
N SER A 223 -2.60 8.67 52.72
CA SER A 223 -3.51 9.24 53.72
C SER A 223 -3.33 8.57 55.08
N GLU A 224 -2.14 8.73 55.66
CA GLU A 224 -1.98 8.86 57.11
C GLU A 224 -1.01 10.03 57.37
N MET A 225 -1.59 11.22 57.48
CA MET A 225 -1.06 12.32 58.30
C MET A 225 -2.23 12.89 59.10
#